data_AF-A0A850I2E7-F1
#
_entry.id   AF-A0A850I2E7-F1
#
_cell.length_a   1.000
_cell.length_b   1.000
_cell.length_c   1.000
_cell.angle_alpha   90.00
_cell.angle_beta   90.00
_cell.angle_gamma   90.00
#
_symmetry.space_group_name_H-M   'P 1'
#
loop_
_entity.id
_entity.type
_entity.pdbx_description
1 polymer ?
#
loop_
_entity_poly.entity_id
_entity_poly.type
_entity_poly.pdbx_seq_one_letter_code
_entity_poly.pdbx_strand_id
1 'polypeptide(L)'
;MKTKVGPKFDHPVLSTLGLPAKTVACFAPAAVASGYQDAPQIETSKTATVHFEDESLLDIVGPGSVVAMPTKTAFQTDLISIRVRARAAWAVTPGGAQVINPSYSSECA
;
A
#
# COMPACT_ATOMS: atom_id res chain seq x y z
N MET A 1 -18.93 -4.59 -7.88
CA MET A 1 -19.19 -4.15 -9.28
C MET A 1 -18.52 -5.15 -10.22
N LYS A 2 -19.26 -5.96 -10.96
CA LYS A 2 -18.68 -6.88 -11.96
C LYS A 2 -18.37 -6.07 -13.22
N THR A 3 -17.09 -5.79 -13.49
CA THR A 3 -16.68 -5.19 -14.77
C THR A 3 -16.90 -6.21 -15.88
N LYS A 4 -17.54 -5.80 -16.98
CA LYS A 4 -17.83 -6.68 -18.11
C LYS A 4 -16.56 -6.91 -18.93
N VAL A 5 -15.80 -7.95 -18.60
CA VAL A 5 -14.56 -8.34 -19.31
C VAL A 5 -14.81 -9.32 -20.47
N GLY A 6 -16.07 -9.73 -20.67
CA GLY A 6 -16.51 -10.62 -21.75
C GLY A 6 -17.60 -11.58 -21.29
N PRO A 7 -18.35 -12.21 -22.22
CA PRO A 7 -19.52 -13.04 -21.88
C PRO A 7 -19.16 -14.35 -21.17
N LYS A 8 -17.89 -14.78 -21.21
CA LYS A 8 -17.41 -16.03 -20.58
C LYS A 8 -16.51 -15.80 -19.37
N PHE A 9 -16.21 -14.55 -19.02
CA PHE A 9 -15.34 -14.23 -17.89
C PHE A 9 -16.20 -13.95 -16.66
N ASP A 10 -16.39 -14.98 -15.82
CA ASP A 10 -17.18 -14.88 -14.58
C ASP A 10 -16.28 -14.97 -13.34
N HIS A 11 -15.21 -14.17 -13.32
CA HIS A 11 -14.33 -14.01 -12.17
C HIS A 11 -14.41 -12.59 -11.61
N PRO A 12 -14.25 -12.41 -10.29
CA PRO A 12 -14.21 -11.08 -9.70
C PRO A 12 -12.99 -10.31 -10.21
N VAL A 13 -13.21 -9.07 -10.63
CA VAL A 13 -12.16 -8.15 -11.04
C VAL A 13 -12.05 -7.05 -10.01
N LEU A 14 -10.83 -6.85 -9.51
CA LEU A 14 -10.51 -5.81 -8.54
C LEU A 14 -9.57 -4.81 -9.23
N SER A 15 -9.90 -3.53 -9.14
CA SER A 15 -9.02 -2.44 -9.60
C SER A 15 -8.04 -2.08 -8.49
N THR A 16 -6.77 -1.86 -8.85
CA THR A 16 -5.73 -1.41 -7.92
C THR A 16 -4.79 -0.42 -8.60
N LEU A 17 -4.28 0.54 -7.82
CA LEU A 17 -3.19 1.43 -8.23
C LEU A 17 -1.81 0.80 -7.98
N GLY A 18 -1.74 -0.34 -7.31
CA GLY A 18 -0.49 -1.04 -7.00
C GLY A 18 0.13 -1.79 -8.18
N LEU A 19 -0.53 -1.82 -9.34
CA LEU A 19 0.01 -2.39 -10.57
C LEU A 19 0.35 -1.25 -11.55
N PRO A 20 1.45 -1.36 -12.32
CA PRO A 20 1.75 -0.42 -13.38
C PRO A 20 0.61 -0.31 -14.40
N ALA A 21 0.56 0.81 -15.12
CA ALA A 21 -0.43 1.01 -16.17
C ALA A 21 -0.38 -0.12 -17.21
N LYS A 22 -1.57 -0.59 -17.63
CA LYS A 22 -1.75 -1.69 -18.58
C LYS A 22 -1.23 -3.06 -18.10
N THR A 23 -0.97 -3.23 -16.80
CA THR A 23 -0.64 -4.53 -16.20
C THR A 23 -1.89 -5.19 -15.62
N VAL A 24 -2.03 -6.49 -15.83
CA VAL A 24 -3.07 -7.33 -15.21
C VAL A 24 -2.41 -8.48 -14.47
N ALA A 25 -2.82 -8.73 -13.23
CA ALA A 25 -2.42 -9.90 -12.47
C ALA A 25 -3.64 -10.76 -12.14
N CYS A 26 -3.54 -12.06 -12.41
CA CYS A 26 -4.55 -13.06 -12.13
C CYS A 26 -4.00 -14.07 -11.13
N PHE A 27 -4.80 -14.41 -10.12
CA PHE A 27 -4.44 -15.37 -9.09
C PHE A 27 -5.53 -16.43 -8.99
N ALA A 28 -5.15 -17.71 -9.01
CA ALA A 28 -6.09 -18.79 -8.72
C ALA A 28 -6.43 -18.74 -7.22
N PRO A 29 -7.72 -18.60 -6.83
CA PRO A 29 -8.06 -18.42 -5.41
C PRO A 29 -7.55 -19.53 -4.49
N ALA A 30 -7.58 -20.78 -4.97
CA ALA A 30 -7.09 -21.94 -4.21
C ALA A 30 -5.56 -21.99 -4.04
N ALA A 31 -4.82 -21.19 -4.80
CA ALA A 31 -3.36 -21.12 -4.76
C ALA A 31 -2.83 -20.00 -3.84
N VAL A 32 -3.72 -19.15 -3.31
CA VAL A 32 -3.35 -18.00 -2.47
C VAL A 32 -3.65 -18.32 -1.02
N ALA A 33 -2.62 -18.22 -0.17
CA ALA A 33 -2.76 -18.20 1.27
C ALA A 33 -2.61 -16.76 1.77
N SER A 34 -3.51 -16.33 2.66
CA SER A 34 -3.41 -15.06 3.36
C SER A 34 -3.58 -15.28 4.86
N GLY A 35 -2.81 -14.55 5.65
CA GLY A 35 -2.84 -14.63 7.11
C GLY A 35 -2.73 -13.24 7.71
N TYR A 36 -3.45 -13.05 8.82
CA TYR A 36 -3.47 -11.81 9.58
C TYR A 36 -3.18 -12.14 11.04
N GLN A 37 -2.33 -11.35 11.69
CA GLN A 37 -2.05 -11.56 13.11
C GLN A 37 -3.29 -11.23 13.97
N ASP A 38 -3.98 -10.15 13.63
CA ASP A 38 -5.19 -9.65 14.30
C ASP A 38 -5.92 -8.64 13.37
N ALA A 39 -7.06 -8.12 13.81
CA ALA A 39 -7.72 -6.98 13.18
C ALA A 39 -6.76 -5.77 13.08
N PRO A 40 -6.85 -4.96 12.01
CA PRO A 40 -6.06 -3.73 11.90
C PRO A 40 -6.26 -2.82 13.10
N GLN A 41 -5.17 -2.38 13.73
CA GLN A 41 -5.21 -1.40 14.80
C GLN A 41 -5.16 0.00 14.20
N ILE A 42 -6.21 0.77 14.43
CA ILE A 42 -6.35 2.15 13.95
C ILE A 42 -6.32 3.07 15.17
N GLU A 43 -5.35 3.97 15.20
CA GLU A 43 -5.23 5.00 16.21
C GLU A 43 -5.26 6.38 15.55
N THR A 44 -5.95 7.33 16.16
CA THR A 44 -6.01 8.71 15.68
C THR A 44 -5.54 9.65 16.76
N SER A 45 -4.77 10.67 16.38
CA SER A 45 -4.38 11.74 17.30
C SER A 45 -4.49 13.11 16.63
N LYS A 46 -5.01 14.07 17.38
CA LYS A 46 -5.05 15.49 17.02
C LYS A 46 -3.93 16.30 17.67
N THR A 47 -3.14 15.68 18.54
CA THR A 47 -2.07 16.32 19.31
C THR A 47 -0.70 15.74 19.00
N ALA A 48 -0.63 14.81 18.03
CA ALA A 48 0.63 14.21 17.62
C ALA A 48 1.58 15.25 17.02
N THR A 49 2.86 15.06 17.30
CA THR A 49 3.95 15.77 16.65
C THR A 49 4.52 14.86 15.57
N VAL A 50 4.59 15.34 14.33
CA VAL A 50 5.01 14.57 13.16
C VAL A 50 6.30 15.16 12.62
N HIS A 51 7.31 14.31 12.44
CA HIS A 51 8.55 14.61 11.73
C HIS A 51 8.32 14.49 10.23
N PHE A 52 8.75 15.48 9.46
CA PHE A 52 8.57 15.51 8.00
C PHE A 52 9.93 15.60 7.29
N GLU A 53 10.77 14.60 7.46
CA GLU A 53 12.02 14.51 6.71
C GLU A 53 11.88 13.58 5.51
N ASP A 54 12.70 13.82 4.49
CA ASP A 54 12.62 13.14 3.18
C ASP A 54 13.89 12.32 2.88
N GLU A 55 15.06 12.75 3.40
CA GLU A 55 16.36 12.19 3.00
C GLU A 55 17.05 11.32 4.06
N SER A 56 16.71 11.45 5.35
CA SER A 56 17.44 10.77 6.44
C SER A 56 16.56 10.43 7.63
N LEU A 57 16.20 9.15 7.77
CA LEU A 57 15.35 8.63 8.85
C LEU A 57 15.99 8.87 10.23
N LEU A 58 15.68 10.01 10.85
CA LEU A 58 16.09 10.38 12.21
C LEU A 58 14.88 10.31 13.15
N ASP A 59 15.13 9.89 14.39
CA ASP A 59 14.13 10.02 15.44
C ASP A 59 13.81 11.51 15.69
N ILE A 60 12.55 11.81 16.06
CA ILE A 60 12.12 13.18 16.40
C ILE A 60 13.04 13.83 17.44
N VAL A 61 13.56 13.03 18.37
CA VAL A 61 14.51 13.47 19.38
C VAL A 61 15.74 12.57 19.32
N GLY A 62 16.87 13.15 18.93
CA GLY A 62 18.16 12.46 18.92
C GLY A 62 18.88 12.47 20.28
N PRO A 63 20.05 11.82 20.36
CA PRO A 63 20.92 11.90 21.54
C PRO A 63 21.20 13.36 21.93
N GLY A 64 21.03 13.71 23.21
CA GLY A 64 21.19 15.08 23.68
C GLY A 64 19.91 15.94 23.64
N SER A 65 18.74 15.33 23.41
CA SER A 65 17.43 16.02 23.41
C SER A 65 17.27 17.09 22.32
N VAL A 66 18.03 16.96 21.22
CA VAL A 66 17.91 17.84 20.06
C VAL A 66 16.74 17.37 19.21
N VAL A 67 15.77 18.25 19.00
CA VAL A 67 14.61 17.98 18.16
C VAL A 67 15.00 18.09 16.70
N ALA A 68 14.72 17.05 15.91
CA ALA A 68 14.95 17.05 14.48
C ALA A 68 13.97 18.01 13.76
N MET A 69 14.43 18.75 12.76
CA MET A 69 13.64 19.72 11.99
C MET A 69 13.52 19.27 10.53
N PRO A 70 12.37 19.47 9.86
CA PRO A 70 11.18 20.15 10.33
C PRO A 70 10.22 19.24 11.11
N THR A 71 9.67 19.77 12.20
CA THR A 71 8.66 19.08 13.03
C THR A 71 7.42 19.94 13.15
N LYS A 72 6.23 19.36 12.93
CA LYS A 72 4.94 20.06 13.07
C LYS A 72 4.03 19.35 14.06
N THR A 73 3.26 20.14 14.81
CA THR A 73 2.18 19.61 15.64
C THR A 73 0.87 19.59 14.86
N ALA A 74 0.15 18.48 14.96
CA ALA A 74 -1.14 18.28 14.33
C ALA A 74 -2.19 19.30 14.80
N PHE A 75 -2.06 19.81 16.03
CA PHE A 75 -2.99 20.78 16.60
C PHE A 75 -2.89 22.17 15.95
N GLN A 76 -1.67 22.68 15.73
CA GLN A 76 -1.48 24.03 15.17
C GLN A 76 -1.75 24.11 13.66
N THR A 77 -1.78 22.96 12.99
CA THR A 77 -1.87 22.88 11.52
C THR A 77 -3.15 22.23 11.02
N ASP A 78 -4.13 22.05 11.92
CA ASP A 78 -5.42 21.41 11.63
C ASP A 78 -5.27 20.06 10.92
N LEU A 79 -4.38 19.22 11.46
CA LEU A 79 -4.12 17.88 10.95
C LEU A 79 -4.75 16.82 11.85
N ILE A 80 -5.17 15.72 11.21
CA ILE A 80 -5.44 14.46 11.89
C ILE A 80 -4.32 13.47 11.54
N SER A 81 -3.62 12.99 12.56
CA SER A 81 -2.67 11.89 12.38
C SER A 81 -3.41 10.57 12.55
N ILE A 82 -3.31 9.71 11.54
CA ILE A 82 -3.91 8.37 11.55
C ILE A 82 -2.78 7.35 11.45
N ARG A 83 -2.68 6.48 12.46
CA ARG A 83 -1.74 5.36 12.48
C ARG A 83 -2.53 4.08 12.26
N VAL A 84 -2.22 3.38 11.17
CA VAL A 84 -2.81 2.06 10.86
C VAL A 84 -1.73 1.00 10.93
N ARG A 85 -1.92 -0.01 11.78
CA ARG A 85 -1.06 -1.20 11.84
C ARG A 85 -1.86 -2.42 11.46
N ALA A 86 -1.57 -2.97 10.28
CA ALA A 86 -2.10 -4.25 9.82
C ALA A 86 -0.93 -5.19 9.51
N ARG A 87 -0.77 -6.24 10.31
CA ARG A 87 0.23 -7.28 10.07
C ARG A 87 -0.42 -8.38 9.25
N ALA A 88 -0.12 -8.36 7.96
CA ALA A 88 -0.61 -9.33 7.00
C ALA A 88 0.56 -10.03 6.31
N ALA A 89 0.37 -11.30 5.98
CA ALA A 89 1.25 -12.07 5.12
C ALA A 89 0.44 -12.74 4.01
N TRP A 90 1.04 -12.87 2.84
CA TRP A 90 0.46 -13.58 1.71
C TRP A 90 1.52 -14.46 1.05
N ALA A 91 1.07 -15.59 0.53
CA ALA A 91 1.89 -16.50 -0.26
C ALA A 91 1.07 -17.03 -1.44
N VAL A 92 1.75 -17.36 -2.54
CA VAL A 92 1.14 -18.01 -3.68
C VAL A 92 1.96 -19.25 -4.05
N THR A 93 1.29 -20.36 -4.31
CA THR A 93 1.98 -21.57 -4.79
C THR A 93 2.54 -21.34 -6.20
N PRO A 94 3.63 -22.01 -6.59
CA PRO A 94 4.14 -21.95 -7.96
C PRO A 94 3.04 -22.26 -9.00
N GLY A 95 2.96 -21.45 -10.06
CA GLY A 95 1.90 -21.55 -11.09
C GLY A 95 0.53 -21.00 -10.69
N GLY A 96 0.35 -20.55 -9.44
CA GLY A 96 -0.90 -19.99 -8.94
C GLY A 96 -1.17 -18.53 -9.32
N ALA A 97 -0.20 -17.85 -9.93
CA ALA A 97 -0.28 -16.48 -10.37
C ALA A 97 0.18 -16.34 -11.82
N GLN A 98 -0.48 -15.46 -12.57
CA GLN A 98 -0.06 -15.04 -13.90
C GLN A 98 -0.13 -13.52 -13.99
N VAL A 99 0.93 -12.91 -14.52
CA VAL A 99 1.01 -11.46 -14.74
C VAL A 99 1.20 -11.19 -16.21
N ILE A 100 0.41 -10.26 -16.74
CA ILE A 100 0.53 -9.72 -18.10
C ILE A 100 1.00 -8.28 -17.94
N ASN A 101 2.23 -8.02 -18.39
CA ASN A 101 2.82 -6.68 -18.42
C ASN A 101 2.44 -5.95 -19.71
N PRO A 102 2.58 -4.62 -19.76
CA PRO A 102 2.46 -3.88 -21.01
C PRO A 102 3.43 -4.45 -22.05
N SER A 103 2.93 -4.81 -23.22
CA SER A 103 3.75 -5.01 -24.41
C SER A 103 4.19 -3.64 -24.92
N TYR A 104 5.46 -3.31 -24.79
CA TYR A 104 6.04 -2.21 -25.54
C TYR A 104 6.26 -2.69 -26.98
N SER A 105 5.39 -2.29 -27.91
CA SER A 105 5.73 -2.37 -29.33
C SER A 105 6.79 -1.30 -29.61
N SER A 106 7.97 -1.71 -30.07
CA SER A 106 9.08 -0.82 -30.41
C SER A 106 8.85 -0.10 -31.75
N GLU A 107 7.71 0.57 -31.92
CA GLU A 107 7.42 1.34 -33.14
C GLU A 107 6.72 2.65 -32.79
N CYS A 108 7.51 3.73 -32.88
CA CYS A 108 7.22 5.11 -33.28
C CYS A 108 8.20 6.05 -32.57
N ALA A 109 9.41 6.11 -33.11
CA ALA A 109 10.27 7.29 -33.05
C ALA A 109 9.97 8.16 -34.29
#